data_AF-A0A3A5WGC1-F1
#
_entry.id   AF-A0A3A5WGC1-F1
#
_cell.length_a   1.000
_cell.length_b   1.000
_cell.length_c   1.000
_cell.angle_alpha   90.00
_cell.angle_beta   90.00
_cell.angle_gamma   90.00
#
_symmetry.space_group_name_H-M   'P 1'
#
loop_
_entity.id
_entity.type
_entity.pdbx_description
1 polymer ?
#
loop_
_entity_poly.entity_id
_entity_poly.type
_entity_poly.pdbx_seq_one_letter_code
_entity_poly.pdbx_strand_id
1 'polypeptide(L)'
;MEIGTISPDGHYEWDGAKWIPVQLTKLSDNGFWMWNGNEWIPNPNQPNERKLTTEIEGQNWNQKDKNLVSTLPNQTAVQSMMYIQPKKESRTGLWVSLVVIIPIALVAITVVLAGVLYIWASDLADEQDQTELAGTWYNYADTLTLYSDGTVSESTGTITKWSSEGYNLTTTFLIDGEEIDLVWRYEIKLDSDDDKILFMAYYDRENNSQTDEIADKSCIAYIDSVQGAEEDYFENKRAIIPEWCDFAEE
;
A
#
# COMPACT_ATOMS: atom_id res chain seq x y z
N MET A 1 -35.83 -4.25 13.57
CA MET A 1 -34.55 -4.36 12.85
C MET A 1 -33.47 -4.24 13.91
N GLU A 2 -32.51 -5.15 13.94
CA GLU A 2 -31.46 -5.11 14.95
C GLU A 2 -30.50 -3.96 14.64
N ILE A 3 -30.00 -3.30 15.69
CA ILE A 3 -28.96 -2.27 15.54
C ILE A 3 -27.75 -2.95 14.89
N GLY A 4 -27.20 -2.35 13.85
CA GLY A 4 -26.13 -2.94 13.04
C GLY A 4 -26.59 -3.70 11.80
N THR A 5 -27.90 -3.74 11.51
CA THR A 5 -28.39 -4.31 10.25
C THR A 5 -27.91 -3.45 9.07
N ILE A 6 -27.26 -4.08 8.10
CA ILE A 6 -26.81 -3.42 6.86
C ILE A 6 -27.94 -3.47 5.82
N SER A 7 -28.13 -2.36 5.13
CA SER A 7 -29.07 -2.22 4.01
C SER A 7 -28.71 -3.16 2.85
N PRO A 8 -29.68 -3.60 2.02
CA PRO A 8 -29.42 -4.56 0.93
C PRO A 8 -28.38 -4.08 -0.10
N ASP A 9 -28.21 -2.77 -0.23
CA ASP A 9 -27.23 -2.10 -1.08
C ASP A 9 -25.88 -1.87 -0.38
N GLY A 10 -25.74 -2.13 0.92
CA GLY A 10 -24.45 -2.08 1.63
C GLY A 10 -23.99 -0.68 2.07
N HIS A 11 -24.72 0.38 1.71
CA HIS A 11 -24.30 1.77 1.91
C HIS A 11 -24.74 2.36 3.27
N TYR A 12 -25.77 1.78 3.88
CA TYR A 12 -26.36 2.27 5.12
C TYR A 12 -26.47 1.20 6.19
N GLU A 13 -26.25 1.59 7.45
CA GLU A 13 -26.45 0.79 8.65
C GLU A 13 -27.61 1.35 9.48
N TRP A 14 -28.38 0.44 10.08
CA TRP A 14 -29.45 0.79 11.00
C TRP A 14 -28.91 1.06 12.41
N ASP A 15 -29.01 2.31 12.88
CA ASP A 15 -28.57 2.72 14.22
C ASP A 15 -29.59 2.39 15.35
N GLY A 16 -30.73 1.81 14.98
CA GLY A 16 -31.86 1.56 15.89
C GLY A 16 -33.04 2.52 15.69
N ALA A 17 -32.81 3.68 15.08
CA ALA A 17 -33.81 4.72 14.82
C ALA A 17 -33.82 5.21 13.37
N LYS A 18 -32.68 5.24 12.69
CA LYS A 18 -32.51 5.69 11.31
C LYS A 18 -31.36 4.96 10.60
N TRP A 19 -31.36 5.08 9.28
CA TRP A 19 -30.25 4.65 8.44
C TRP A 19 -29.13 5.70 8.46
N ILE A 20 -27.91 5.28 8.78
CA ILE A 20 -26.71 6.12 8.76
C ILE A 20 -25.70 5.55 7.74
N PRO A 21 -24.91 6.38 7.05
CA PRO A 21 -23.94 5.88 6.08
C PRO A 21 -22.90 5.00 6.77
N VAL A 22 -22.58 3.85 6.16
CA VAL A 22 -21.57 2.92 6.67
C VAL A 22 -20.20 3.57 6.52
N GLN A 23 -19.48 3.75 7.62
CA GLN A 23 -18.09 4.18 7.54
C GLN A 23 -17.26 3.06 6.91
N LEU A 24 -16.66 3.33 5.75
CA LEU A 24 -15.63 2.48 5.15
C LEU A 24 -14.56 2.23 6.22
N THR A 25 -14.15 0.97 6.41
CA THR A 25 -13.30 0.46 7.52
C THR A 25 -13.98 0.11 8.85
N LYS A 26 -15.32 0.05 8.90
CA LYS A 26 -16.02 -0.48 10.09
C LYS A 26 -15.53 -1.90 10.43
N LEU A 27 -15.05 -2.07 11.66
CA LEU A 27 -14.69 -3.36 12.21
C LEU A 27 -15.92 -4.07 12.77
N SER A 28 -15.98 -5.39 12.58
CA SER A 28 -16.89 -6.28 13.31
C SER A 28 -16.65 -6.19 14.81
N ASP A 29 -17.66 -6.54 15.62
CA ASP A 29 -17.59 -6.45 17.09
C ASP A 29 -16.41 -7.23 17.69
N ASN A 30 -15.95 -8.28 16.99
CA ASN A 30 -14.80 -9.09 17.40
C ASN A 30 -13.46 -8.59 16.82
N GLY A 31 -13.47 -7.58 15.95
CA GLY A 31 -12.29 -7.00 15.33
C GLY A 31 -11.59 -7.86 14.28
N PHE A 32 -12.12 -9.05 13.95
CA PHE A 32 -11.51 -9.98 12.99
C PHE A 32 -11.88 -9.69 11.55
N TRP A 33 -13.03 -9.05 11.34
CA TRP A 33 -13.58 -8.75 10.03
C TRP A 33 -13.70 -7.24 9.86
N MET A 34 -13.38 -6.77 8.67
CA MET A 34 -13.50 -5.39 8.21
C MET A 34 -14.50 -5.33 7.06
N TRP A 35 -15.38 -4.34 7.06
CA TRP A 35 -16.32 -4.11 5.96
C TRP A 35 -15.64 -3.29 4.85
N ASN A 36 -15.65 -3.81 3.62
CA ASN A 36 -15.10 -3.12 2.44
C ASN A 36 -16.16 -2.37 1.60
N GLY A 37 -17.39 -2.25 2.10
CA GLY A 37 -18.51 -1.66 1.36
C GLY A 37 -19.42 -2.67 0.67
N ASN A 38 -18.96 -3.92 0.46
CA ASN A 38 -19.72 -4.97 -0.23
C ASN A 38 -19.81 -6.27 0.57
N GLU A 39 -18.70 -6.68 1.21
CA GLU A 39 -18.64 -7.89 2.02
C GLU A 39 -17.70 -7.75 3.23
N TRP A 40 -17.78 -8.73 4.14
CA TRP A 40 -16.87 -8.85 5.27
C TRP A 40 -15.57 -9.52 4.82
N ILE A 41 -14.47 -8.77 4.83
CA ILE A 41 -13.13 -9.29 4.52
C ILE A 41 -12.29 -9.42 5.80
N PRO A 42 -11.28 -10.30 5.83
CA PRO A 42 -10.38 -10.41 6.97
C PRO A 42 -9.72 -9.07 7.28
N ASN A 43 -9.74 -8.63 8.54
CA ASN A 43 -9.06 -7.41 8.97
C ASN A 43 -7.53 -7.61 8.83
N PRO A 44 -6.81 -6.84 7.99
CA PRO A 44 -5.36 -6.96 7.84
C PRO A 44 -4.59 -6.56 9.12
N ASN A 45 -5.21 -5.78 9.99
CA ASN A 45 -4.68 -5.36 11.29
C ASN A 45 -5.34 -6.15 12.43
N GLN A 46 -5.28 -7.49 12.37
CA GLN A 46 -5.86 -8.33 13.40
C GLN A 46 -5.32 -7.94 14.78
N PRO A 47 -6.18 -7.66 15.78
CA PRO A 47 -5.70 -7.43 17.13
C PRO A 47 -4.98 -8.71 17.58
N ASN A 48 -3.66 -8.60 17.81
CA ASN A 48 -2.84 -9.66 18.39
C ASN A 48 -3.63 -10.35 19.50
N GLU A 49 -3.81 -11.67 19.42
CA GLU A 49 -4.50 -12.49 20.41
C GLU A 49 -3.84 -12.36 21.79
N ARG A 50 -4.15 -11.29 22.52
CA ARG A 50 -3.84 -11.09 23.92
C ARG A 50 -4.93 -10.25 24.56
N LYS A 51 -6.11 -10.87 24.67
CA LYS A 51 -6.92 -10.97 25.89
C LYS A 51 -8.36 -11.28 25.52
N LEU A 52 -8.65 -12.57 25.39
CA LEU A 52 -9.92 -13.10 25.87
C LEU A 52 -9.60 -14.18 26.90
N THR A 53 -9.25 -13.73 28.11
CA THR A 53 -9.24 -14.59 29.28
C THR A 53 -10.68 -14.93 29.63
N THR A 54 -11.11 -16.12 29.23
CA THR A 54 -11.99 -16.93 30.06
C THR A 54 -11.36 -18.32 30.12
N GLU A 55 -10.57 -18.51 31.17
CA GLU A 55 -10.48 -19.71 32.00
C GLU A 55 -10.85 -21.06 31.34
N ILE A 56 -9.86 -21.96 31.20
CA ILE A 56 -9.79 -23.30 31.82
C ILE A 56 -8.49 -24.03 31.37
N GLU A 57 -7.67 -24.34 32.38
CA GLU A 57 -6.77 -25.50 32.59
C GLU A 57 -5.92 -26.12 31.46
N GLY A 58 -4.65 -26.39 31.78
CA GLY A 58 -3.90 -27.40 30.99
C GLY A 58 -2.38 -27.53 31.17
N GLN A 59 -1.89 -27.55 32.41
CA GLN A 59 -0.68 -28.26 32.89
C GLN A 59 0.54 -28.55 31.95
N ASN A 60 1.68 -27.95 32.33
CA ASN A 60 2.91 -28.62 32.80
C ASN A 60 3.75 -29.49 31.82
N TRP A 61 5.05 -29.20 31.69
CA TRP A 61 6.16 -29.98 32.30
C TRP A 61 7.53 -29.51 31.80
N ASN A 62 8.45 -29.41 32.75
CA ASN A 62 9.86 -29.03 32.58
C ASN A 62 10.75 -30.24 32.92
N GLN A 63 11.91 -30.29 32.27
CA GLN A 63 13.21 -30.75 32.80
C GLN A 63 13.65 -32.25 32.77
N LYS A 64 14.84 -32.42 32.16
CA LYS A 64 16.10 -32.98 32.71
C LYS A 64 16.53 -34.43 32.43
N ASP A 65 17.69 -34.50 31.75
CA ASP A 65 18.87 -35.36 31.91
C ASP A 65 18.78 -36.72 32.60
N LYS A 66 19.43 -37.72 31.96
CA LYS A 66 20.42 -38.61 32.61
C LYS A 66 21.17 -39.50 31.61
N ASN A 67 22.50 -39.40 31.63
CA ASN A 67 23.43 -40.43 31.14
C ASN A 67 23.65 -41.51 32.22
N LEU A 68 23.88 -42.77 31.84
CA LEU A 68 24.58 -43.76 32.66
C LEU A 68 25.38 -44.77 31.82
N VAL A 69 26.52 -45.17 32.36
CA VAL A 69 27.72 -45.81 31.77
C VAL A 69 27.71 -47.34 31.90
N SER A 70 28.74 -47.99 31.29
CA SER A 70 29.41 -49.29 31.61
C SER A 70 28.94 -50.51 30.80
N THR A 71 29.75 -51.45 30.29
CA THR A 71 31.17 -51.85 30.47
C THR A 71 31.59 -52.86 29.35
N LEU A 72 32.89 -52.98 29.06
CA LEU A 72 33.53 -53.99 28.19
C LEU A 72 33.74 -55.33 28.96
N PRO A 73 34.01 -56.50 28.30
CA PRO A 73 35.39 -56.82 27.91
C PRO A 73 35.61 -57.70 26.64
N ASN A 74 36.70 -57.35 25.93
CA ASN A 74 37.81 -58.22 25.49
C ASN A 74 37.57 -59.38 24.51
N GLN A 75 38.18 -59.31 23.32
CA GLN A 75 38.97 -60.41 22.75
C GLN A 75 39.85 -59.95 21.56
N THR A 76 41.10 -60.38 21.62
CA THR A 76 42.21 -60.19 20.69
C THR A 76 42.06 -60.98 19.39
N ALA A 77 42.39 -60.37 18.24
CA ALA A 77 43.00 -61.08 17.12
C ALA A 77 43.73 -60.10 16.19
N VAL A 78 44.99 -60.45 15.91
CA VAL A 78 45.99 -59.76 15.11
C VAL A 78 45.63 -59.84 13.63
N GLN A 79 45.86 -58.80 12.81
CA GLN A 79 46.47 -58.97 11.48
C GLN A 79 46.90 -57.66 10.76
N SER A 80 48.11 -57.78 10.20
CA SER A 80 48.72 -57.07 9.05
C SER A 80 48.66 -55.54 8.99
N MET A 81 49.85 -54.96 9.22
CA MET A 81 50.22 -53.63 8.74
C MET A 81 50.03 -53.56 7.22
N MET A 82 49.09 -52.72 6.78
CA MET A 82 49.09 -52.17 5.43
C MET A 82 49.37 -50.67 5.60
N TYR A 83 50.55 -50.21 5.20
CA TYR A 83 50.85 -48.78 5.15
C TYR A 83 50.02 -48.17 4.02
N ILE A 84 48.82 -47.71 4.34
CA ILE A 84 48.10 -46.72 3.52
C ILE A 84 48.75 -45.38 3.87
N GLN A 85 49.52 -44.81 2.95
CA GLN A 85 49.87 -43.40 3.07
C GLN A 85 48.56 -42.60 3.09
N PRO A 86 48.26 -41.83 4.15
CA PRO A 86 47.18 -40.87 4.05
C PRO A 86 47.62 -39.84 3.03
N LYS A 87 46.94 -39.78 1.89
CA LYS A 87 47.01 -38.62 1.00
C LYS A 87 46.57 -37.44 1.86
N LYS A 88 47.54 -36.65 2.31
CA LYS A 88 47.32 -35.44 3.11
C LYS A 88 46.65 -34.44 2.17
N GLU A 89 45.33 -34.53 2.03
CA GLU A 89 44.55 -33.43 1.48
C GLU A 89 44.79 -32.24 2.39
N SER A 90 45.48 -31.24 1.86
CA SER A 90 45.76 -30.02 2.57
C SER A 90 44.44 -29.28 2.75
N ARG A 91 43.83 -29.46 3.93
CA ARG A 91 42.70 -28.64 4.40
C ARG A 91 42.95 -27.14 4.17
N THR A 92 44.21 -26.70 4.17
CA THR A 92 44.62 -25.33 3.86
C THR A 92 44.09 -24.80 2.51
N GLY A 93 44.00 -25.61 1.46
CA GLY A 93 43.41 -25.15 0.18
C GLY A 93 41.90 -24.94 0.26
N LEU A 94 41.21 -25.78 1.02
CA LEU A 94 39.76 -25.73 1.23
C LEU A 94 39.37 -24.52 2.11
N TRP A 95 40.15 -24.22 3.14
CA TRP A 95 39.95 -23.05 4.00
C TRP A 95 40.24 -21.72 3.28
N VAL A 96 41.28 -21.65 2.44
CA VAL A 96 41.58 -20.44 1.65
C VAL A 96 40.51 -20.19 0.58
N SER A 97 40.01 -21.24 -0.07
CA SER A 97 38.91 -21.13 -1.04
C SER A 97 37.60 -20.67 -0.39
N LEU A 98 37.24 -21.19 0.78
CA LEU A 98 36.06 -20.74 1.54
C LEU A 98 36.16 -19.26 1.93
N VAL A 99 37.32 -18.81 2.42
CA VAL A 99 37.52 -17.42 2.87
C VAL A 99 37.45 -16.42 1.73
N VAL A 100 37.77 -16.82 0.49
CA VAL A 100 37.71 -15.93 -0.69
C VAL A 100 36.36 -16.02 -1.41
N ILE A 101 35.77 -17.21 -1.55
CA ILE A 101 34.52 -17.40 -2.29
C ILE A 101 33.31 -16.91 -1.50
N ILE A 102 33.26 -17.13 -0.18
CA ILE A 102 32.14 -16.68 0.66
C ILE A 102 31.90 -15.17 0.57
N PRO A 103 32.90 -14.28 0.75
CA PRO A 103 32.65 -12.84 0.68
C PRO A 103 32.21 -12.40 -0.73
N ILE A 104 32.77 -13.00 -1.79
CA ILE A 104 32.35 -12.69 -3.18
C ILE A 104 30.89 -13.13 -3.40
N ALA A 105 30.52 -14.32 -2.93
CA ALA A 105 29.16 -14.81 -3.01
C ALA A 105 28.20 -13.95 -2.17
N LEU A 106 28.60 -13.52 -0.97
CA LEU A 106 27.81 -12.59 -0.15
C LEU A 106 27.60 -11.26 -0.88
N VAL A 107 28.64 -10.68 -1.47
CA VAL A 107 28.51 -9.44 -2.26
C VAL A 107 27.55 -9.67 -3.43
N ALA A 108 27.71 -10.75 -4.19
CA ALA A 108 26.81 -11.06 -5.31
C ALA A 108 25.36 -11.23 -4.85
N ILE A 109 25.12 -11.96 -3.75
CA ILE A 109 23.79 -12.15 -3.17
C ILE A 109 23.21 -10.80 -2.71
N THR A 110 23.99 -9.96 -2.04
CA THR A 110 23.52 -8.63 -1.60
C THR A 110 23.15 -7.73 -2.77
N VAL A 111 23.90 -7.76 -3.87
CA VAL A 111 23.58 -6.98 -5.08
C VAL A 111 22.28 -7.47 -5.70
N VAL A 112 22.09 -8.78 -5.82
CA VAL A 112 20.85 -9.36 -6.35
C VAL A 112 19.66 -9.04 -5.45
N LEU A 113 19.80 -9.23 -4.13
CA LEU A 113 18.76 -8.90 -3.17
C LEU A 113 18.40 -7.41 -3.20
N ALA A 114 19.39 -6.51 -3.33
CA ALA A 114 19.15 -5.08 -3.44
C ALA A 114 18.39 -4.73 -4.74
N GLY A 115 18.73 -5.38 -5.87
CA GLY A 115 18.01 -5.19 -7.13
C GLY A 115 16.55 -5.68 -7.06
N VAL A 116 16.31 -6.82 -6.42
CA VAL A 116 14.94 -7.30 -6.17
C VAL A 116 14.21 -6.33 -5.24
N LEU A 117 14.78 -5.98 -4.08
CA LEU A 117 14.17 -5.02 -3.17
C LEU A 117 13.81 -3.68 -3.82
N TYR A 118 14.65 -3.18 -4.73
CA TYR A 118 14.37 -1.94 -5.47
C TYR A 118 13.11 -2.05 -6.33
N ILE A 119 12.96 -3.14 -7.10
CA ILE A 119 11.79 -3.36 -7.95
C ILE A 119 10.53 -3.46 -7.09
N TRP A 120 10.59 -4.23 -5.99
CA TRP A 120 9.46 -4.40 -5.07
C TRP A 120 9.09 -3.10 -4.34
N ALA A 121 10.06 -2.28 -3.97
CA ALA A 121 9.80 -1.00 -3.33
C ALA A 121 9.23 0.05 -4.29
N SER A 122 9.56 -0.03 -5.59
CA SER A 122 8.99 0.86 -6.60
C SER A 122 7.51 0.55 -6.85
N ASP A 123 7.16 -0.72 -7.03
CA ASP A 123 5.78 -1.18 -7.30
C ASP A 123 4.83 -0.84 -6.14
N LEU A 124 5.31 -0.94 -4.90
CA LEU A 124 4.56 -0.53 -3.70
C LEU A 124 4.36 0.99 -3.60
N ALA A 125 5.27 1.80 -4.13
CA ALA A 125 5.10 3.25 -4.13
C ALA A 125 4.02 3.67 -5.14
N ASP A 126 4.01 3.03 -6.32
CA ASP A 126 3.04 3.33 -7.38
C ASP A 126 1.60 2.92 -6.98
N GLU A 127 1.41 1.79 -6.29
CA GLU A 127 0.09 1.39 -5.76
C GLU A 127 -0.40 2.32 -4.62
N GLN A 128 0.51 2.87 -3.83
CA GLN A 128 0.16 3.76 -2.72
C GLN A 128 -0.40 5.09 -3.23
N ASP A 129 0.18 5.64 -4.30
CA ASP A 129 -0.29 6.90 -4.91
C ASP A 129 -1.74 6.82 -5.41
N GLN A 130 -2.16 5.67 -5.97
CA GLN A 130 -3.56 5.44 -6.37
C GLN A 130 -4.50 5.30 -5.18
N THR A 131 -4.06 4.66 -4.09
CA THR A 131 -4.88 4.54 -2.87
C THR A 131 -5.07 5.87 -2.14
N GLU A 132 -4.12 6.79 -2.24
CA GLU A 132 -4.22 8.12 -1.63
C GLU A 132 -5.10 9.08 -2.43
N LEU A 133 -5.16 8.92 -3.76
CA LEU A 133 -6.00 9.73 -4.65
C LEU A 133 -7.46 9.26 -4.70
N ALA A 134 -7.70 7.96 -4.47
CA ALA A 134 -9.05 7.40 -4.48
C ALA A 134 -9.90 8.02 -3.36
N GLY A 135 -11.06 8.56 -3.72
CA GLY A 135 -11.94 9.30 -2.81
C GLY A 135 -12.84 10.27 -3.54
N THR A 136 -13.64 11.02 -2.77
CA THR A 136 -14.47 12.11 -3.31
C THR A 136 -13.83 13.45 -2.97
N TRP A 137 -13.69 14.26 -4.00
CA TRP A 137 -13.02 15.54 -4.03
C TRP A 137 -14.03 16.60 -4.46
N TYR A 138 -14.10 17.71 -3.73
CA TYR A 138 -15.10 18.74 -3.88
C TYR A 138 -14.45 20.06 -4.26
N ASN A 139 -14.98 20.71 -5.28
CA ASN A 139 -14.84 22.16 -5.46
C ASN A 139 -16.24 22.77 -5.59
N TYR A 140 -16.35 24.09 -5.59
CA TYR A 140 -17.67 24.76 -5.62
C TYR A 140 -18.40 24.62 -6.97
N ALA A 141 -17.71 24.17 -8.02
CA ALA A 141 -18.24 24.03 -9.38
C ALA A 141 -18.49 22.57 -9.82
N ASP A 142 -17.87 21.61 -9.14
CA ASP A 142 -17.76 20.20 -9.53
C ASP A 142 -17.47 19.29 -8.32
N THR A 143 -17.89 18.04 -8.42
CA THR A 143 -17.58 16.98 -7.46
C THR A 143 -17.01 15.79 -8.23
N LEU A 144 -15.76 15.44 -7.91
CA LEU A 144 -14.99 14.40 -8.55
C LEU A 144 -14.83 13.22 -7.59
N THR A 145 -15.35 12.05 -7.94
CA THR A 145 -15.12 10.80 -7.20
C THR A 145 -14.24 9.87 -8.02
N LEU A 146 -13.06 9.59 -7.50
CA LEU A 146 -12.09 8.67 -8.06
C LEU A 146 -12.19 7.33 -7.34
N TYR A 147 -12.68 6.30 -8.02
CA TYR A 147 -12.80 4.96 -7.45
C TYR A 147 -11.50 4.18 -7.64
N SER A 148 -11.13 3.34 -6.67
CA SER A 148 -9.88 2.58 -6.70
C SER A 148 -9.80 1.54 -7.83
N ASP A 149 -10.89 1.28 -8.55
CA ASP A 149 -10.92 0.43 -9.74
C ASP A 149 -10.59 1.20 -11.04
N GLY A 150 -10.24 2.49 -10.94
CA GLY A 150 -9.94 3.36 -12.07
C GLY A 150 -11.17 3.97 -12.73
N THR A 151 -12.37 3.79 -12.18
CA THR A 151 -13.58 4.49 -12.67
C THR A 151 -13.74 5.85 -12.00
N VAL A 152 -14.47 6.75 -12.66
CA VAL A 152 -14.73 8.12 -12.16
C VAL A 152 -16.22 8.40 -12.14
N SER A 153 -16.69 9.09 -11.11
CA SER A 153 -17.98 9.78 -11.11
C SER A 153 -17.74 11.28 -10.92
N GLU A 154 -18.05 12.07 -11.94
CA GLU A 154 -17.84 13.52 -11.97
C GLU A 154 -19.14 14.21 -12.41
N SER A 155 -19.34 15.49 -12.05
CA SER A 155 -20.66 16.14 -12.17
C SER A 155 -21.13 16.34 -13.62
N THR A 156 -20.21 16.52 -14.58
CA THR A 156 -20.54 16.58 -16.01
C THR A 156 -20.71 15.20 -16.65
N GLY A 157 -20.16 14.16 -16.03
CA GLY A 157 -20.20 12.78 -16.53
C GLY A 157 -19.36 12.56 -17.77
N THR A 158 -18.38 13.45 -18.02
CA THR A 158 -17.52 13.39 -19.22
C THR A 158 -16.30 12.51 -19.02
N ILE A 159 -15.83 12.40 -17.77
CA ILE A 159 -14.70 11.53 -17.40
C ILE A 159 -15.22 10.11 -17.18
N THR A 160 -14.58 9.14 -17.82
CA THR A 160 -14.97 7.72 -17.75
C THR A 160 -13.99 6.87 -16.95
N LYS A 161 -12.71 7.23 -16.98
CA LYS A 161 -11.63 6.48 -16.32
C LYS A 161 -10.55 7.43 -15.80
N TRP A 162 -9.79 6.94 -14.83
CA TRP A 162 -8.59 7.59 -14.35
C TRP A 162 -7.53 6.55 -13.98
N SER A 163 -6.29 7.01 -13.94
CA SER A 163 -5.14 6.30 -13.38
C SER A 163 -4.10 7.30 -12.91
N SER A 164 -3.31 6.97 -11.90
CA SER A 164 -2.12 7.77 -11.54
C SER A 164 -0.85 6.95 -11.66
N GLU A 165 0.24 7.62 -12.04
CA GLU A 165 1.60 7.10 -12.10
C GLU A 165 2.55 8.21 -11.62
N GLY A 166 3.13 8.03 -10.43
CA GLY A 166 3.92 9.05 -9.74
C GLY A 166 3.15 10.37 -9.59
N TYR A 167 3.68 11.47 -10.11
CA TYR A 167 3.07 12.80 -10.02
C TYR A 167 2.06 13.12 -11.13
N ASN A 168 1.73 12.13 -11.96
CA ASN A 168 0.84 12.30 -13.10
C ASN A 168 -0.48 11.58 -12.87
N LEU A 169 -1.57 12.32 -13.00
CA LEU A 169 -2.92 11.81 -13.05
C LEU A 169 -3.34 11.80 -14.51
N THR A 170 -3.81 10.69 -15.03
CA THR A 170 -4.39 10.59 -16.38
C THR A 170 -5.88 10.40 -16.24
N THR A 171 -6.68 11.23 -16.92
CA THR A 171 -8.12 11.07 -17.02
C THR A 171 -8.54 10.84 -18.46
N THR A 172 -9.47 9.91 -18.68
CA THR A 172 -10.01 9.59 -20.00
C THR A 172 -11.39 10.22 -20.14
N PHE A 173 -11.51 11.16 -21.07
CA PHE A 173 -12.76 11.81 -21.44
C PHE A 173 -13.44 11.08 -22.59
N LEU A 174 -14.76 10.98 -22.55
CA LEU A 174 -15.56 10.48 -23.67
C LEU A 174 -16.28 11.66 -24.34
N ILE A 175 -15.69 12.18 -25.41
CA ILE A 175 -16.24 13.33 -26.16
C ILE A 175 -16.66 12.84 -27.54
N ASP A 176 -17.93 13.02 -27.91
CA ASP A 176 -18.50 12.59 -29.20
C ASP A 176 -18.26 11.11 -29.55
N GLY A 177 -18.09 10.25 -28.53
CA GLY A 177 -17.82 8.82 -28.69
C GLY A 177 -16.35 8.47 -28.92
N GLU A 178 -15.45 9.43 -28.83
CA GLU A 178 -14.00 9.23 -28.84
C GLU A 178 -13.44 9.33 -27.42
N GLU A 179 -12.59 8.35 -27.03
CA GLU A 179 -11.85 8.39 -25.77
C GLU A 179 -10.60 9.27 -25.97
N ILE A 180 -10.46 10.31 -25.16
CA ILE A 180 -9.33 11.25 -25.18
C ILE A 180 -8.69 11.24 -23.80
N ASP A 181 -7.41 10.88 -23.75
CA ASP A 181 -6.63 10.94 -22.52
C ASP A 181 -6.02 12.32 -22.33
N LEU A 182 -6.14 12.84 -21.11
CA LEU A 182 -5.50 14.06 -20.67
C LEU A 182 -4.67 13.75 -19.42
N VAL A 183 -3.40 14.17 -19.45
CA VAL A 183 -2.47 14.00 -18.35
C VAL A 183 -2.37 15.32 -17.59
N TRP A 184 -2.45 15.20 -16.28
CA TRP A 184 -2.41 16.26 -15.30
C TRP A 184 -1.21 16.04 -14.39
N ARG A 185 -0.49 17.10 -14.08
CA ARG A 185 0.34 17.14 -12.88
C ARG A 185 -0.60 17.22 -11.68
N TYR A 186 -0.36 16.43 -10.65
CA TYR A 186 -1.10 16.57 -9.39
C TYR A 186 -0.20 16.56 -8.16
N GLU A 187 -0.70 17.13 -7.07
CA GLU A 187 -0.09 17.05 -5.75
C GLU A 187 -1.16 17.23 -4.66
N ILE A 188 -1.13 16.38 -3.64
CA ILE A 188 -2.01 16.52 -2.48
C ILE A 188 -1.26 17.28 -1.39
N LYS A 189 -1.89 18.31 -0.83
CA LYS A 189 -1.41 19.03 0.35
C LYS A 189 -2.42 18.97 1.48
N LEU A 190 -1.92 19.12 2.70
CA LEU A 190 -2.78 19.35 3.86
C LEU A 190 -2.93 20.86 4.07
N ASP A 191 -4.12 21.27 4.47
CA ASP A 191 -4.38 22.63 4.89
C ASP A 191 -4.26 22.82 6.41
N SER A 192 -4.67 24.01 6.89
CA SER A 192 -4.61 24.36 8.30
C SER A 192 -5.60 23.61 9.20
N ASP A 193 -6.65 23.03 8.62
CA ASP A 193 -7.71 22.30 9.32
C ASP A 193 -7.55 20.77 9.16
N ASP A 194 -6.40 20.33 8.65
CA ASP A 194 -6.06 18.94 8.32
C ASP A 194 -6.93 18.32 7.19
N ASP A 195 -7.65 19.12 6.40
CA ASP A 195 -8.29 18.62 5.17
C ASP A 195 -7.22 18.44 4.08
N LYS A 196 -7.42 17.46 3.20
CA LYS A 196 -6.56 17.26 2.02
C LYS A 196 -7.08 18.09 0.87
N ILE A 197 -6.15 18.76 0.20
CA ILE A 197 -6.40 19.54 -1.01
C ILE A 197 -5.61 18.94 -2.15
N LEU A 198 -6.34 18.46 -3.16
CA LEU A 198 -5.81 17.98 -4.42
C LEU A 198 -5.64 19.16 -5.37
N PHE A 199 -4.39 19.51 -5.68
CA PHE A 199 -4.05 20.43 -6.75
C PHE A 199 -3.79 19.64 -8.02
N MET A 200 -4.33 20.09 -9.15
CA MET A 200 -4.08 19.51 -10.46
C MET A 200 -3.98 20.57 -11.55
N ALA A 201 -3.12 20.36 -12.53
CA ALA A 201 -2.93 21.25 -13.67
C ALA A 201 -2.55 20.44 -14.92
N TYR A 202 -3.05 20.82 -16.09
CA TYR A 202 -2.72 20.11 -17.33
C TYR A 202 -1.40 20.61 -17.93
N TYR A 203 -0.70 19.72 -18.63
CA TYR A 203 0.53 20.06 -19.35
C TYR A 203 0.23 20.82 -20.64
N ASP A 204 1.12 21.73 -21.03
CA ASP A 204 1.01 22.46 -22.29
C ASP A 204 1.22 21.52 -23.49
N ARG A 205 0.74 21.96 -24.66
CA ARG A 205 0.80 21.21 -25.91
C ARG A 205 1.47 22.04 -27.00
N GLU A 206 2.68 21.64 -27.35
CA GLU A 206 3.37 22.16 -28.53
C GLU A 206 3.23 21.19 -29.72
N ASN A 207 2.77 21.68 -30.86
CA ASN A 207 2.63 20.89 -32.10
C ASN A 207 1.86 19.56 -31.90
N ASN A 208 0.83 19.58 -31.04
CA ASN A 208 0.00 18.40 -30.73
C ASN A 208 0.73 17.30 -29.94
N SER A 209 1.91 17.58 -29.40
CA SER A 209 2.61 16.76 -28.41
C SER A 209 2.54 17.44 -27.05
N GLN A 210 2.29 16.65 -26.02
CA GLN A 210 2.39 17.14 -24.65
C GLN A 210 3.85 17.51 -24.33
N THR A 211 4.05 18.63 -23.64
CA THR A 211 5.36 19.05 -23.12
C THR A 211 5.48 18.67 -21.64
N ASP A 212 6.67 18.85 -21.06
CA ASP A 212 6.88 18.72 -19.61
C ASP A 212 6.57 20.02 -18.86
N GLU A 213 6.09 21.05 -19.56
CA GLU A 213 5.74 22.35 -19.00
C GLU A 213 4.25 22.37 -18.63
N ILE A 214 3.93 22.88 -17.43
CA ILE A 214 2.53 23.06 -17.02
C ILE A 214 1.97 24.26 -17.77
N ALA A 215 0.75 24.13 -18.29
CA ALA A 215 0.09 25.22 -18.97
C ALA A 215 -0.23 26.36 -18.00
N ASP A 216 -0.01 27.61 -18.44
CA ASP A 216 -0.37 28.79 -17.64
C ASP A 216 -1.86 28.77 -17.29
N LYS A 217 -2.19 29.19 -16.06
CA LYS A 217 -3.58 29.35 -15.57
C LYS A 217 -4.44 28.08 -15.67
N SER A 218 -3.80 26.91 -15.65
CA SER A 218 -4.47 25.62 -15.77
C SER A 218 -4.77 24.95 -14.41
N CYS A 219 -4.35 25.57 -13.31
CA CYS A 219 -4.46 24.94 -12.01
C CYS A 219 -5.90 24.95 -11.48
N ILE A 220 -6.30 23.79 -10.95
CA ILE A 220 -7.59 23.53 -10.33
C ILE A 220 -7.31 22.87 -8.98
N ALA A 221 -8.14 23.17 -7.98
CA ALA A 221 -8.04 22.55 -6.67
C ALA A 221 -9.37 21.89 -6.28
N TYR A 222 -9.27 20.80 -5.52
CA TYR A 222 -10.39 20.13 -4.87
C TYR A 222 -10.05 19.81 -3.42
N ILE A 223 -11.05 19.74 -2.54
CA ILE A 223 -10.91 19.46 -1.11
C ILE A 223 -11.57 18.11 -0.80
N ASP A 224 -11.00 17.30 0.08
CA ASP A 224 -11.56 16.01 0.52
C ASP A 224 -12.72 16.14 1.54
N SER A 225 -13.27 17.35 1.69
CA SER A 225 -14.38 17.66 2.58
C SER A 225 -15.58 18.16 1.78
N VAL A 226 -16.78 17.71 2.14
CA VAL A 226 -18.06 18.12 1.53
C VAL A 226 -18.24 19.64 1.59
N GLN A 227 -17.65 20.31 2.58
CA GLN A 227 -17.69 21.77 2.70
C GLN A 227 -16.99 22.46 1.52
N GLY A 228 -16.06 21.79 0.83
CA GLY A 228 -15.42 22.29 -0.39
C GLY A 228 -16.39 22.55 -1.55
N ALA A 229 -17.61 22.02 -1.49
CA ALA A 229 -18.68 22.33 -2.44
C ALA A 229 -19.34 23.71 -2.17
N GLU A 230 -19.07 24.34 -1.03
CA GLU A 230 -19.54 25.68 -0.70
C GLU A 230 -18.50 26.72 -1.17
N GLU A 231 -18.90 27.64 -2.06
CA GLU A 231 -18.03 28.70 -2.63
C GLU A 231 -17.31 29.51 -1.54
N ASP A 232 -18.07 30.01 -0.55
CA ASP A 232 -17.51 30.77 0.58
C ASP A 232 -16.46 29.95 1.37
N TYR A 233 -16.66 28.65 1.55
CA TYR A 233 -15.70 27.80 2.26
C TYR A 233 -14.43 27.60 1.43
N PHE A 234 -14.59 27.34 0.13
CA PHE A 234 -13.51 27.09 -0.80
C PHE A 234 -12.61 28.32 -0.96
N GLU A 235 -13.19 29.50 -1.23
CA GLU A 235 -12.44 30.75 -1.45
C GLU A 235 -11.68 31.22 -0.20
N ASN A 236 -12.24 30.99 0.99
CA ASN A 236 -11.62 31.40 2.24
C ASN A 236 -10.57 30.39 2.75
N LYS A 237 -10.42 29.24 2.07
CA LYS A 237 -9.51 28.19 2.50
C LYS A 237 -8.05 28.61 2.32
N ARG A 238 -7.22 28.29 3.31
CA ARG A 238 -5.79 28.62 3.31
C ARG A 238 -4.96 27.36 3.14
N ALA A 239 -4.27 27.28 2.02
CA ALA A 239 -3.43 26.15 1.67
C ALA A 239 -2.05 26.60 1.20
N ILE A 240 -1.06 25.72 1.32
CA ILE A 240 0.24 25.91 0.67
C ILE A 240 0.07 25.48 -0.79
N ILE A 241 -0.08 26.46 -1.68
CA ILE A 241 -0.21 26.23 -3.12
C ILE A 241 1.15 25.74 -3.67
N PRO A 242 1.19 24.66 -4.47
CA PRO A 242 2.42 24.19 -5.11
C PRO A 242 3.04 25.27 -6.02
N GLU A 243 4.38 25.34 -6.09
CA GLU A 243 5.07 26.38 -6.88
C GLU A 243 4.74 26.36 -8.39
N TRP A 244 4.30 25.21 -8.89
CA TRP A 244 3.95 24.99 -10.29
C TRP A 244 2.47 25.30 -10.60
N CYS A 245 1.65 25.52 -9.58
CA CYS A 245 0.22 25.72 -9.71
C CYS A 245 -0.08 27.22 -9.82
N ASP A 246 -0.48 27.64 -11.02
CA ASP A 246 -0.97 28.99 -11.30
C ASP A 246 -2.47 28.95 -11.61
N PHE A 247 -3.26 29.67 -10.82
CA PHE A 247 -4.71 29.74 -10.99
C PHE A 247 -5.08 30.77 -12.05
N ALA A 248 -6.16 30.53 -12.78
CA ALA A 248 -6.71 31.56 -13.64
C ALA A 248 -7.23 32.73 -12.77
N GLU A 249 -6.56 33.88 -12.83
CA GLU A 249 -7.12 35.14 -12.31
C GLU A 249 -8.45 35.43 -13.03
N GLU A 250 -9.54 35.56 -12.27
CA GLU A 250 -10.85 36.04 -12.76
C GLU A 250 -10.84 37.51 -13.17
#